data_AF-A0A6I4R5Y3-F1
#
_entry.id   AF-A0A6I4R5Y3-F1
#
_cell.length_a   1.000
_cell.length_b   1.000
_cell.length_c   1.000
_cell.angle_alpha   90.00
_cell.angle_beta   90.00
_cell.angle_gamma   90.00
#
_symmetry.space_group_name_H-M   'P 1'
#
loop_
_entity.id
_entity.type
_entity.pdbx_description
1 polymer ?
#
loop_
_entity_poly.entity_id
_entity_poly.type
_entity_poly.pdbx_seq_one_letter_code
_entity_poly.pdbx_strand_id
1 'polypeptide(L)'
;MKNQYPLTAAQKSHIDAWSEVYSSAHISTLLNIPLSRFLENPQQYLEFAGQSTAVIAIANGYRPLLPAQVAASKRIQQQWRE
;
A
#
# COMPACT_ATOMS: atom_id res chain seq x y z
N MET A 1 17.33 -4.74 31.73
CA MET A 1 15.92 -5.11 31.50
C MET A 1 15.44 -4.36 30.27
N LYS A 2 15.00 -5.04 29.21
CA LYS A 2 14.34 -4.36 28.09
C LYS A 2 12.89 -4.13 28.52
N ASN A 3 12.51 -2.88 28.80
CA ASN A 3 11.10 -2.54 29.03
C ASN A 3 10.36 -2.76 27.72
N GLN A 4 9.66 -3.88 27.63
CA GLN A 4 8.80 -4.18 26.49
C GLN A 4 7.43 -3.61 26.81
N TYR A 5 7.21 -2.35 26.41
CA TYR A 5 5.89 -1.74 26.52
C TYR A 5 4.98 -2.40 25.47
N PRO A 6 3.82 -2.95 25.88
CA PRO A 6 2.89 -3.51 24.91
C PRO A 6 2.36 -2.40 24.01
N LEU A 7 2.15 -2.74 22.73
CA LEU A 7 1.50 -1.83 21.77
C LEU A 7 0.10 -1.48 22.26
N THR A 8 -0.27 -0.20 22.13
CA THR A 8 -1.63 0.27 22.38
C THR A 8 -2.60 -0.32 21.33
N ALA A 9 -3.90 -0.33 21.64
CA ALA A 9 -4.91 -0.78 20.69
C ALA A 9 -4.88 0.02 19.37
N ALA A 10 -4.65 1.34 19.46
CA ALA A 10 -4.51 2.21 18.29
C ALA A 10 -3.28 1.83 17.44
N GLN A 11 -2.14 1.54 18.08
CA GLN A 11 -0.93 1.10 17.37
C GLN A 11 -1.14 -0.24 16.66
N LYS A 12 -1.81 -1.20 17.32
CA LYS A 12 -2.15 -2.49 16.70
C LYS A 12 -3.05 -2.31 15.49
N SER A 13 -4.16 -1.58 15.66
CA SER A 13 -5.09 -1.28 14.57
C SER A 13 -4.42 -0.57 13.39
N HIS A 14 -3.48 0.33 13.65
CA HIS A 14 -2.71 1.01 12.61
C HIS A 14 -1.79 0.04 11.84
N ILE A 15 -1.09 -0.85 12.55
CA ILE A 15 -0.24 -1.87 11.93
C ILE A 15 -1.09 -2.85 11.12
N ASP A 16 -2.23 -3.29 11.66
CA ASP A 16 -3.13 -4.24 10.98
C ASP A 16 -3.65 -3.65 9.67
N ALA A 17 -4.12 -2.39 9.68
CA ALA A 17 -4.60 -1.70 8.48
C ALA A 17 -3.50 -1.59 7.40
N TRP A 18 -2.28 -1.21 7.79
CA TRP A 18 -1.18 -1.14 6.82
C TRP A 18 -0.68 -2.51 6.36
N SER A 19 -0.77 -3.53 7.21
CA SER A 19 -0.41 -4.91 6.84
C SER A 19 -1.37 -5.47 5.79
N GLU A 20 -2.67 -5.14 5.90
CA GLU A 20 -3.68 -5.46 4.88
C GLU A 20 -3.37 -4.77 3.55
N VAL A 21 -3.05 -3.47 3.57
CA VAL A 21 -2.68 -2.71 2.36
C VAL A 21 -1.41 -3.28 1.73
N TYR A 22 -0.37 -3.54 2.53
CA TYR A 22 0.90 -4.13 2.08
C TYR A 22 0.68 -5.46 1.33
N SER A 23 -0.16 -6.32 1.90
CA SER A 23 -0.46 -7.64 1.35
C SER A 23 -1.32 -7.53 0.08
N SER A 24 -2.39 -6.73 0.14
CA SER A 24 -3.34 -6.55 -0.96
C SER A 24 -2.73 -5.84 -2.17
N ALA A 25 -1.77 -4.94 -1.95
CA ALA A 25 -1.05 -4.23 -3.00
C ALA A 25 0.22 -4.98 -3.48
N HIS A 26 0.46 -6.20 -3.00
CA HIS A 26 1.60 -7.05 -3.39
C HIS A 26 2.98 -6.38 -3.23
N ILE A 27 3.16 -5.56 -2.19
CA ILE A 27 4.35 -4.72 -2.04
C ILE A 27 5.63 -5.54 -1.89
N SER A 28 5.57 -6.68 -1.19
CA SER A 28 6.70 -7.61 -1.09
C SER A 28 7.21 -8.03 -2.47
N THR A 29 6.30 -8.32 -3.38
CA THR A 29 6.63 -8.83 -4.72
C THR A 29 7.07 -7.72 -5.65
N LEU A 30 6.44 -6.55 -5.56
CA LEU A 30 6.72 -5.42 -6.43
C LEU A 30 8.04 -4.72 -6.08
N LEU A 31 8.38 -4.60 -4.79
CA LEU A 31 9.53 -3.84 -4.33
C LEU A 31 10.60 -4.66 -3.63
N ASN A 32 10.34 -5.95 -3.34
CA ASN A 32 11.25 -6.82 -2.59
C ASN A 32 11.69 -6.22 -1.24
N ILE A 33 10.76 -5.58 -0.53
CA ILE A 33 10.97 -5.02 0.81
C ILE A 33 10.10 -5.75 1.83
N PRO A 34 10.53 -5.86 3.10
CA PRO A 34 9.70 -6.41 4.17
C PRO A 34 8.67 -5.39 4.68
N LEU A 35 7.62 -5.88 5.36
CA LEU A 35 6.59 -5.04 5.99
C LEU A 35 7.19 -4.00 6.94
N SER A 36 8.22 -4.35 7.72
CA SER A 36 8.86 -3.41 8.65
C SER A 36 9.44 -2.19 7.93
N ARG A 37 9.99 -2.38 6.74
CA ARG A 37 10.52 -1.28 5.92
C ARG A 37 9.39 -0.46 5.30
N PHE A 38 8.35 -1.13 4.82
CA PHE A 38 7.15 -0.46 4.31
C PHE A 38 6.51 0.48 5.35
N LEU A 39 6.40 0.02 6.61
CA LEU A 39 5.79 0.76 7.71
C LEU A 39 6.55 2.06 8.08
N GLU A 40 7.78 2.25 7.63
CA GLU A 40 8.51 3.51 7.83
C GLU A 40 7.89 4.67 7.04
N ASN A 41 7.40 4.39 5.82
CA ASN A 41 6.71 5.38 4.98
C ASN A 41 5.77 4.69 3.95
N PRO A 42 4.59 4.21 4.38
CA PRO A 42 3.70 3.42 3.53
C PRO A 42 3.27 4.12 2.25
N GLN A 43 2.94 5.42 2.33
CA GLN A 43 2.45 6.21 1.20
C GLN A 43 3.49 6.27 0.07
N GLN A 44 4.76 6.55 0.43
CA GLN A 44 5.86 6.66 -0.52
C GLN A 44 6.12 5.31 -1.22
N TYR A 45 6.09 4.21 -0.47
CA TYR A 45 6.30 2.89 -1.05
C TYR A 45 5.15 2.46 -1.95
N LEU A 46 3.90 2.83 -1.64
CA LEU A 46 2.78 2.62 -2.56
C LEU A 46 3.01 3.38 -3.88
N GLU A 47 3.47 4.61 -3.82
CA GLU A 47 3.73 5.40 -5.02
C GLU A 47 4.84 4.79 -5.89
N PHE A 48 5.95 4.36 -5.27
CA PHE A 48 7.04 3.65 -5.95
C PHE A 48 6.58 2.33 -6.59
N ALA A 49 5.66 1.62 -5.95
CA ALA A 49 5.06 0.40 -6.49
C ALA A 49 4.01 0.67 -7.58
N GLY A 50 3.68 1.93 -7.87
CA GLY A 50 2.57 2.29 -8.76
C GLY A 50 1.18 2.01 -8.18
N GLN A 51 1.08 1.86 -6.86
CA GLN A 51 -0.09 1.46 -6.08
C GLN A 51 -0.72 2.62 -5.30
N SER A 52 -0.56 3.87 -5.75
CA SER A 52 -1.01 5.07 -5.02
C SER A 52 -2.52 5.07 -4.69
N THR A 53 -3.33 4.31 -5.44
CA THR A 53 -4.78 4.19 -5.23
C THR A 53 -5.19 3.01 -4.34
N ALA A 54 -4.26 2.18 -3.88
CA ALA A 54 -4.56 0.94 -3.15
C ALA A 54 -5.41 1.17 -1.90
N VAL A 55 -5.10 2.21 -1.11
CA VAL A 55 -5.84 2.55 0.10
C VAL A 55 -7.31 2.85 -0.22
N ILE A 56 -7.55 3.68 -1.24
CA ILE A 56 -8.91 4.06 -1.66
C ILE A 56 -9.65 2.86 -2.26
N ALA A 57 -8.98 2.03 -3.06
CA ALA A 57 -9.58 0.82 -3.62
C ALA A 57 -10.08 -0.10 -2.50
N ILE A 58 -9.22 -0.41 -1.53
CA ILE A 58 -9.53 -1.29 -0.39
C ILE A 58 -10.66 -0.70 0.46
N ALA A 59 -10.61 0.60 0.77
CA ALA A 59 -11.65 1.28 1.54
C ALA A 59 -13.04 1.21 0.86
N ASN A 60 -13.09 1.09 -0.46
CA ASN A 60 -14.31 0.94 -1.23
C ASN A 60 -14.68 -0.53 -1.55
N GLY A 61 -13.97 -1.50 -0.96
CA GLY A 61 -14.22 -2.93 -1.20
C GLY A 61 -13.66 -3.47 -2.52
N TYR A 62 -12.83 -2.70 -3.22
CA TYR A 62 -12.15 -3.12 -4.44
C TYR A 62 -10.74 -3.64 -4.14
N ARG A 63 -10.19 -4.41 -5.09
CA ARG A 63 -8.79 -4.82 -5.05
C ARG A 63 -7.89 -3.74 -5.67
N PRO A 64 -6.66 -3.54 -5.16
CA PRO A 64 -5.66 -2.71 -5.83
C PRO A 64 -5.41 -3.14 -7.27
N LEU A 65 -5.07 -2.19 -8.12
CA LEU A 65 -4.86 -2.44 -9.54
C LEU A 65 -3.57 -3.24 -9.77
N LEU A 66 -3.61 -4.18 -10.72
CA LEU A 66 -2.41 -4.84 -11.20
C LEU A 66 -1.54 -3.86 -12.01
N PRO A 67 -0.22 -4.09 -12.11
CA PRO A 67 0.68 -3.19 -12.87
C PRO A 67 0.22 -2.90 -14.30
N ALA A 68 -0.32 -3.91 -14.99
CA ALA A 68 -0.88 -3.74 -16.34
C ALA A 68 -2.12 -2.82 -16.36
N GLN A 69 -2.97 -2.89 -15.33
CA GLN A 69 -4.15 -2.04 -15.19
C GLN A 69 -3.76 -0.60 -14.84
N VAL A 70 -2.73 -0.41 -13.99
CA VAL A 70 -2.16 0.91 -13.71
C VAL A 70 -1.63 1.54 -15.00
N ALA A 71 -0.86 0.79 -15.79
CA ALA A 71 -0.35 1.25 -17.07
C ALA A 71 -1.47 1.62 -18.04
N ALA A 72 -2.52 0.80 -18.15
CA ALA A 72 -3.68 1.10 -18.98
C ALA A 72 -4.42 2.37 -18.52
N SER A 73 -4.68 2.50 -17.21
CA SER A 73 -5.32 3.68 -16.63
C SER A 73 -4.53 4.96 -16.92
N LYS A 74 -3.19 4.92 -16.80
CA LYS A 74 -2.33 6.07 -17.10
C LYS A 74 -2.47 6.50 -18.57
N ARG A 75 -2.47 5.56 -19.52
CA ARG A 75 -2.64 5.87 -20.95
C ARG A 75 -4.00 6.52 -21.23
N ILE A 76 -5.08 5.96 -20.69
CA ILE A 76 -6.43 6.50 -20.86
C ILE A 76 -6.51 7.94 -20.31
N GLN A 77 -5.99 8.16 -19.10
CA GLN A 77 -5.99 9.48 -18.47
C GLN A 77 -5.11 10.50 -19.20
N GLN A 78 -4.06 10.06 -19.88
CA GLN A 78 -3.21 10.94 -20.68
C GLN A 78 -3.97 11.37 -21.94
N GLN A 79 -4.58 10.42 -22.65
CA GLN A 79 -5.38 10.69 -23.84
C GLN A 79 -6.57 11.64 -23.57
N TRP A 80 -7.19 11.56 -22.38
CA TRP A 80 -8.29 12.46 -22.02
C TRP A 80 -7.88 13.89 -21.66
N ARG A 81 -6.58 14.14 -21.47
CA ARG A 81 -6.04 15.49 -21.21
C ARG A 81 -5.58 16.20 -22.48
N GLU A 82 -5.47 15.47 -23.59
CA GLU A 82 -5.20 15.96 -24.94
C GLU A 82 -6.50 16.42 -25.61
#